data_AF-A0A0Q6JRA7-F1
#
_entry.id   AF-A0A0Q6JRA7-F1
#
_cell.length_a   1.000
_cell.length_b   1.000
_cell.length_c   1.000
_cell.angle_alpha   90.00
_cell.angle_beta   90.00
_cell.angle_gamma   90.00
#
_symmetry.space_group_name_H-M   'P 1'
#
loop_
_entity.id
_entity.type
_entity.pdbx_description
1 polymer ?
#
loop_
_entity_poly.entity_id
_entity_poly.type
_entity_poly.pdbx_seq_one_letter_code
_entity_poly.pdbx_strand_id
1 'polypeptide(L)'
;MSDAASEWAEAATAVRQAHETLEASTASEIRAWAEQAGLSGWSMWQKIKRELYKQLDLDYDGMRADEAEQVTDAVASAAAAAPVVELYAAGDERGSFAVVGDGDETAWYGTFHSKDAVFRQGDQTSADDSAAGKAAFLAGKLREELDAPAIRLILHISNPHLNDTRLAALAARYGVHLERLEIDDENPATVWCEVPGHRPWQAIRLSDLLVDDQAEVG
;
A
#
# COMPACT_ATOMS: atom_id res chain seq x y z
N MET A 1 20.17 29.32 8.94
CA MET A 1 20.81 28.02 8.68
C MET A 1 21.09 27.40 10.03
N SER A 2 20.39 26.31 10.40
CA SER A 2 20.77 25.50 11.57
C SER A 2 22.11 24.82 11.26
N ASP A 3 23.01 24.78 12.24
CA ASP A 3 24.26 24.03 12.13
C ASP A 3 23.99 22.57 12.57
N ALA A 4 24.69 21.60 11.99
CA ALA A 4 24.47 20.17 12.22
C ALA A 4 24.52 19.80 13.71
N ALA A 5 25.39 20.46 14.49
CA ALA A 5 25.48 20.27 15.94
C ALA A 5 24.19 20.67 16.68
N SER A 6 23.52 21.74 16.23
CA SER A 6 22.25 22.19 16.82
C SER A 6 21.11 21.20 16.53
N GLU A 7 21.06 20.63 15.33
CA GLU A 7 20.06 19.61 14.97
C GLU A 7 20.24 18.31 15.76
N TRP A 8 21.48 17.89 16.01
CA TRP A 8 21.77 16.73 16.86
C TRP A 8 21.35 16.96 18.32
N ALA A 9 21.60 18.16 18.86
CA ALA A 9 21.18 18.52 20.21
C ALA A 9 19.65 18.60 20.33
N GLU A 10 18.98 19.12 19.31
CA GLU A 10 17.52 19.16 19.20
C GLU A 10 16.94 17.74 19.19
N ALA A 11 17.41 16.86 18.29
CA ALA A 11 16.96 15.47 18.22
C ALA A 11 17.16 14.73 19.55
N ALA A 12 18.34 14.87 20.17
CA ALA A 12 18.64 14.23 21.44
C ALA A 12 17.75 14.75 22.58
N THR A 13 17.42 16.04 22.58
CA THR A 13 16.53 16.66 23.57
C THR A 13 15.10 16.21 23.38
N ALA A 14 14.61 16.17 22.14
CA ALA A 14 13.26 15.74 21.81
C ALA A 14 13.00 14.28 22.25
N VAL A 15 13.91 13.35 21.91
CA VAL A 15 13.80 11.94 22.33
C VAL A 15 13.84 11.82 23.85
N ARG A 16 14.75 12.54 24.53
CA ARG A 16 14.84 12.52 25.99
C ARG A 16 13.57 13.02 26.67
N GLN A 17 12.97 14.09 26.15
CA GLN A 17 11.74 14.66 26.71
C GLN A 17 10.53 13.74 26.49
N ALA A 18 10.54 12.96 25.41
CA ALA A 18 9.47 12.02 25.08
C ALA A 18 9.77 10.57 25.52
N HIS A 19 10.79 10.35 26.36
CA HIS A 19 11.29 9.01 26.71
C HIS A 19 10.19 8.03 27.14
N GLU A 20 9.41 8.39 28.17
CA GLU A 20 8.36 7.52 28.72
C GLU A 20 7.30 7.15 27.68
N THR A 21 6.96 8.09 26.79
CA THR A 21 6.01 7.85 25.70
C THR A 21 6.61 6.91 24.66
N LEU A 22 7.85 7.18 24.21
CA LEU A 22 8.48 6.47 23.10
C LEU A 22 8.86 5.03 23.45
N GLU A 23 9.24 4.75 24.70
CA GLU A 23 9.62 3.42 25.17
C GLU A 23 8.49 2.39 25.07
N ALA A 24 7.23 2.83 25.23
CA ALA A 24 6.05 1.98 25.09
C ALA A 24 5.36 2.09 23.72
N SER A 25 5.90 2.88 22.79
CA SER A 25 5.27 3.16 21.51
C SER A 25 5.61 2.12 20.44
N THR A 26 4.64 1.85 19.57
CA THR A 26 4.84 1.20 18.28
C THR A 26 5.64 2.10 17.32
N ALA A 27 6.31 1.54 16.32
CA ALA A 27 6.97 2.30 15.25
C ALA A 27 6.00 3.27 14.57
N SER A 28 4.75 2.88 14.35
CA SER A 28 3.72 3.76 13.80
C SER A 28 3.43 4.97 14.72
N GLU A 29 3.33 4.76 16.04
CA GLU A 29 3.16 5.84 17.02
C GLU A 29 4.39 6.75 17.12
N ILE A 30 5.60 6.18 17.10
CA ILE A 30 6.86 6.94 17.07
C ILE A 30 6.90 7.84 15.83
N ARG A 31 6.49 7.32 14.67
CA ARG A 31 6.46 8.11 13.44
C ARG A 31 5.46 9.25 13.53
N ALA A 32 4.26 9.00 14.07
CA ALA A 32 3.22 10.01 14.26
C ALA A 32 3.67 11.11 15.26
N TRP A 33 4.33 10.72 16.35
CA TRP A 33 4.95 11.66 17.29
C TRP A 33 5.93 12.61 16.58
N ALA A 34 6.83 12.06 15.76
CA ALA A 34 7.80 12.88 15.04
C ALA A 34 7.15 13.84 14.03
N GLU A 35 6.02 13.47 13.41
CA GLU A 35 5.26 14.39 12.54
C GLU A 35 4.62 15.52 13.33
N GLN A 36 3.97 15.19 14.44
CA GLN A 36 3.32 16.17 15.32
C GLN A 36 4.33 17.16 15.92
N ALA A 37 5.54 16.68 16.22
CA ALA A 37 6.64 17.50 16.70
C ALA A 37 7.36 18.31 15.59
N GLY A 38 7.03 18.11 14.31
CA GLY A 38 7.71 18.76 13.20
C GLY A 38 9.13 18.22 12.92
N LEU A 39 9.46 17.03 13.42
CA LEU A 39 10.77 16.38 13.36
C LEU A 39 10.88 15.34 12.23
N SER A 40 9.87 15.26 11.36
CA SER A 40 9.76 14.26 10.28
C SER A 40 10.55 14.58 9.01
N GLY A 41 11.22 15.74 8.95
CA GLY A 41 12.09 16.10 7.83
C GLY A 41 13.24 15.08 7.68
N TRP A 42 13.59 14.71 6.44
CA TRP A 42 14.49 13.58 6.16
C TRP A 42 15.80 13.58 6.99
N SER A 43 16.51 14.70 7.03
CA SER A 43 17.77 14.84 7.80
C SER A 43 17.55 14.72 9.31
N MET A 44 16.48 15.34 9.83
CA MET A 44 16.13 15.30 11.25
C MET A 44 15.72 13.87 11.65
N TRP A 45 14.94 13.21 10.80
CA TRP A 45 14.47 11.86 11.02
C TRP A 45 15.61 10.84 11.19
N GLN A 46 16.69 10.94 10.39
CA GLN A 46 17.86 10.08 10.58
C GLN A 46 18.53 10.29 11.95
N LYS A 47 18.55 11.53 12.46
CA LYS A 47 19.07 11.85 13.79
C LYS A 47 18.18 11.32 14.89
N ILE A 48 16.86 11.44 14.73
CA ILE A 48 15.86 10.89 15.65
C ILE A 48 16.02 9.37 15.76
N LYS A 49 16.09 8.63 14.63
CA LYS A 49 16.33 7.18 14.66
C LYS A 49 17.62 6.81 15.41
N ARG A 50 18.69 7.57 15.20
CA ARG A 50 19.96 7.34 15.91
C ARG A 50 19.83 7.58 17.41
N GLU A 51 19.08 8.59 17.84
CA GLU A 51 18.88 8.89 19.27
C GLU A 51 17.86 7.94 19.91
N LEU A 52 16.85 7.44 19.20
CA LEU A 52 15.97 6.34 19.65
C LEU A 52 16.79 5.11 20.02
N TYR A 53 17.67 4.66 19.11
CA TYR A 53 18.57 3.54 19.37
C TYR A 53 19.53 3.84 20.54
N LYS A 54 20.17 5.01 20.54
CA LYS A 54 21.19 5.35 21.53
C LYS A 54 20.65 5.55 22.96
N GLN A 55 19.46 6.11 23.10
CA GLN A 55 18.89 6.47 24.41
C GLN A 55 17.92 5.42 24.93
N LEU A 56 17.19 4.73 24.05
CA LEU A 56 16.08 3.83 24.39
C LEU A 56 16.30 2.39 23.90
N ASP A 57 17.40 2.12 23.18
CA ASP A 57 17.65 0.82 22.51
C ASP A 57 16.56 0.41 21.50
N LEU A 58 15.86 1.40 20.93
CA LEU A 58 14.80 1.19 19.95
C LEU A 58 15.36 1.26 18.52
N ASP A 59 15.42 0.10 17.85
CA ASP A 59 15.63 0.02 16.40
C ASP A 59 14.32 0.23 15.66
N TYR A 60 14.02 1.51 15.35
CA TYR A 60 12.81 1.89 14.62
C TYR A 60 12.62 1.13 13.30
N ASP A 61 13.70 0.93 12.53
CA ASP A 61 13.57 0.31 11.20
C ASP A 61 13.21 -1.18 11.34
N GLY A 62 13.80 -1.86 12.34
CA GLY A 62 13.42 -3.22 12.74
C GLY A 62 11.98 -3.31 13.23
N MET A 63 11.58 -2.47 14.19
CA MET A 63 10.21 -2.42 14.71
C MET A 63 9.17 -2.20 13.59
N ARG A 64 9.50 -1.36 12.60
CA ARG A 64 8.62 -1.10 11.46
C ARG A 64 8.50 -2.29 10.51
N ALA A 65 9.57 -3.08 10.36
CA ALA A 65 9.52 -4.33 9.60
C ALA A 65 8.64 -5.36 10.32
N ASP A 66 8.83 -5.52 11.63
CA ASP A 66 8.04 -6.44 12.47
C ASP A 66 6.55 -6.08 12.45
N GLU A 67 6.20 -4.78 12.54
CA GLU A 67 4.81 -4.33 12.41
C GLU A 67 4.20 -4.68 11.05
N ALA A 68 4.97 -4.51 9.96
CA ALA A 68 4.48 -4.83 8.62
C ALA A 68 4.24 -6.34 8.47
N GLU A 69 5.11 -7.18 9.05
CA GLU A 69 4.94 -8.62 9.10
C GLU A 69 3.70 -9.01 9.92
N GLN A 70 3.55 -8.47 11.13
CA GLN A 70 2.39 -8.73 11.99
C GLN A 70 1.06 -8.34 11.32
N VAL A 71 1.01 -7.19 10.63
CA VAL A 71 -0.18 -6.77 9.87
C VAL A 71 -0.47 -7.76 8.75
N THR A 72 0.55 -8.23 8.03
CA THR A 72 0.40 -9.19 6.93
C THR A 72 -0.14 -10.53 7.47
N ASP A 73 0.41 -11.03 8.57
CA ASP A 73 -0.01 -12.29 9.20
C ASP A 73 -1.43 -12.21 9.77
N ALA A 74 -1.78 -11.09 10.40
CA ALA A 74 -3.13 -10.87 10.93
C ALA A 74 -4.18 -10.85 9.80
N VAL A 75 -3.87 -10.20 8.68
CA VAL A 75 -4.74 -10.16 7.50
C VAL A 75 -4.85 -11.55 6.86
N ALA A 76 -3.75 -12.27 6.69
CA ALA A 76 -3.78 -13.64 6.17
C ALA A 76 -4.62 -14.57 7.06
N SER A 77 -4.50 -14.45 8.38
CA SER A 77 -5.30 -15.23 9.34
C SER A 77 -6.79 -14.91 9.23
N ALA A 78 -7.15 -13.64 9.05
CA ALA A 78 -8.53 -13.20 8.88
C ALA A 78 -9.12 -13.56 7.50
N ALA A 79 -8.28 -13.79 6.50
CA ALA A 79 -8.68 -14.04 5.12
C ALA A 79 -9.18 -15.47 4.85
N ALA A 80 -8.98 -16.41 5.78
CA ALA A 80 -9.26 -17.85 5.58
C ALA A 80 -10.69 -18.19 5.10
N ALA A 81 -11.68 -17.36 5.44
CA ALA A 81 -13.06 -17.50 4.96
C ALA A 81 -13.61 -16.17 4.40
N ALA A 82 -12.72 -15.25 4.04
CA ALA A 82 -13.10 -13.94 3.53
C ALA A 82 -13.59 -14.04 2.07
N PRO A 83 -14.46 -13.14 1.62
CA PRO A 83 -14.84 -13.04 0.21
C PRO A 83 -13.61 -12.87 -0.71
N VAL A 84 -13.74 -13.33 -1.95
CA VAL A 84 -12.71 -13.19 -2.99
C VAL A 84 -13.12 -12.11 -3.96
N VAL A 85 -12.14 -11.30 -4.36
CA VAL A 85 -12.24 -10.34 -5.45
C VAL A 85 -11.15 -10.65 -6.48
N GLU A 86 -11.51 -10.62 -7.75
CA GLU A 86 -10.59 -10.81 -8.88
C GLU A 86 -10.51 -9.50 -9.66
N LEU A 87 -9.29 -8.98 -9.80
CA LEU A 87 -9.05 -7.69 -10.43
C LEU A 87 -7.91 -7.79 -11.44
N TYR A 88 -8.06 -7.09 -12.55
CA TYR A 88 -7.02 -6.85 -13.55
C TYR A 88 -6.53 -5.41 -13.42
N ALA A 89 -5.22 -5.21 -13.34
CA ALA A 89 -4.63 -3.88 -13.23
C ALA A 89 -3.59 -3.63 -14.32
N ALA A 90 -3.56 -2.42 -14.85
CA ALA A 90 -2.54 -1.99 -15.81
C ALA A 90 -2.17 -0.52 -15.57
N GLY A 91 -0.88 -0.21 -15.74
CA GLY A 91 -0.40 1.15 -15.86
C GLY A 91 0.13 1.41 -17.27
N ASP A 92 0.23 2.67 -17.66
CA ASP A 92 0.96 3.12 -18.85
C ASP A 92 2.01 4.14 -18.40
N GLU A 93 3.25 3.99 -18.85
CA GLU A 93 4.35 4.92 -18.59
C GLU A 93 4.06 6.39 -18.98
N ARG A 94 3.07 6.62 -19.87
CA ARG A 94 2.52 7.94 -20.24
C ARG A 94 1.71 8.60 -19.13
N GLY A 95 1.32 7.85 -18.11
CA GLY A 95 0.69 8.36 -16.91
C GLY A 95 -0.78 7.99 -16.72
N SER A 96 -1.30 7.00 -17.44
CA SER A 96 -2.63 6.45 -17.21
C SER A 96 -2.59 5.13 -16.45
N PHE A 97 -3.73 4.77 -15.87
CA PHE A 97 -3.93 3.50 -15.19
C PHE A 97 -5.36 3.01 -15.38
N ALA A 98 -5.54 1.71 -15.19
CA ALA A 98 -6.85 1.09 -15.04
C ALA A 98 -6.80 -0.07 -14.04
N VAL A 99 -7.94 -0.28 -13.38
CA VAL A 99 -8.27 -1.46 -12.58
C VAL A 99 -9.67 -1.88 -12.99
N VAL A 100 -9.85 -3.14 -13.40
CA VAL A 100 -11.15 -3.67 -13.84
C VAL A 100 -11.43 -5.00 -13.14
N GLY A 101 -12.71 -5.33 -12.91
CA GLY A 101 -13.14 -6.68 -12.52
C GLY A 101 -13.51 -7.53 -13.74
N ASP A 102 -14.31 -8.59 -13.55
CA ASP A 102 -14.78 -9.55 -14.57
C ASP A 102 -15.83 -8.96 -15.57
N GLY A 103 -15.81 -7.64 -15.82
CA GLY A 103 -16.72 -7.01 -16.77
C GLY A 103 -16.48 -5.52 -17.00
N ASP A 104 -16.80 -5.03 -18.20
CA ASP A 104 -16.49 -3.67 -18.68
C ASP A 104 -17.12 -2.53 -17.85
N GLU A 105 -18.21 -2.80 -17.12
CA GLU A 105 -18.86 -1.81 -16.25
C GLU A 105 -18.08 -1.54 -14.96
N THR A 106 -17.15 -2.44 -14.61
CA THR A 106 -16.37 -2.39 -13.36
C THR A 106 -15.00 -1.72 -13.50
N ALA A 107 -14.83 -0.84 -14.50
CA ALA A 107 -13.56 -0.19 -14.78
C ALA A 107 -13.32 1.10 -13.98
N TRP A 108 -12.30 1.13 -13.13
CA TRP A 108 -11.73 2.33 -12.54
C TRP A 108 -10.48 2.73 -13.33
N TYR A 109 -10.53 3.85 -14.05
CA TYR A 109 -9.40 4.32 -14.85
C TYR A 109 -9.23 5.84 -14.80
N GLY A 110 -8.03 6.29 -15.15
CA GLY A 110 -7.70 7.71 -15.24
C GLY A 110 -6.21 7.94 -15.34
N THR A 111 -5.75 9.11 -14.88
CA THR A 111 -4.34 9.46 -14.86
C THR A 111 -3.76 9.44 -13.44
N PHE A 112 -2.49 9.09 -13.32
CA PHE A 112 -1.76 9.22 -12.07
C PHE A 112 -1.67 10.70 -11.66
N HIS A 113 -1.90 10.97 -10.37
CA HIS A 113 -1.72 12.27 -9.77
C HIS A 113 -0.23 12.49 -9.46
N SER A 114 0.20 13.74 -9.41
CA SER A 114 1.55 14.13 -8.93
C SER A 114 1.92 13.66 -7.52
N LYS A 115 0.96 13.10 -6.76
CA LYS A 115 1.15 12.57 -5.41
C LYS A 115 1.26 11.04 -5.39
N ASP A 116 1.05 10.36 -6.51
CA ASP A 116 1.29 8.92 -6.62
C ASP A 116 2.80 8.68 -6.47
N ALA A 117 3.22 8.24 -5.28
CA ALA A 117 4.62 8.17 -4.90
C ALA A 117 5.42 7.07 -5.62
N VAL A 118 4.72 6.09 -6.20
CA VAL A 118 5.33 4.96 -6.89
C VAL A 118 5.58 5.28 -8.37
N PHE A 119 4.62 5.92 -9.04
CA PHE A 119 4.69 6.18 -10.47
C PHE A 119 5.82 7.17 -10.82
N ARG A 120 6.59 6.80 -11.85
CA ARG A 120 7.61 7.64 -12.47
C ARG A 120 7.32 7.69 -13.97
N GLN A 121 7.18 8.90 -14.49
CA GLN A 121 6.88 9.10 -15.92
C GLN A 121 7.96 8.48 -16.80
N GLY A 122 7.55 7.69 -17.81
CA GLY A 122 8.46 6.97 -18.69
C GLY A 122 9.05 5.67 -18.11
N ASP A 123 8.51 5.18 -16.99
CA ASP A 123 8.89 3.90 -16.38
C ASP A 123 7.66 3.00 -16.25
N GLN A 124 7.49 2.08 -17.21
CA GLN A 124 6.38 1.13 -17.27
C GLN A 124 6.25 0.28 -16.01
N THR A 125 7.37 -0.15 -15.41
CA THR A 125 7.31 -0.98 -14.19
C THR A 125 6.76 -0.19 -13.02
N SER A 126 7.11 1.09 -12.91
CA SER A 126 6.53 1.96 -11.88
C SER A 126 5.03 2.25 -12.12
N ALA A 127 4.58 2.27 -13.37
CA ALA A 127 3.18 2.46 -13.72
C ALA A 127 2.34 1.24 -13.31
N ASP A 128 2.80 0.05 -13.70
CA ASP A 128 2.18 -1.23 -13.33
C ASP A 128 2.16 -1.43 -11.81
N ASP A 129 3.26 -1.09 -11.13
CA ASP A 129 3.36 -1.18 -9.68
C ASP A 129 2.39 -0.23 -8.96
N SER A 130 2.22 0.98 -9.51
CA SER A 130 1.25 1.95 -9.01
C SER A 130 -0.19 1.48 -9.25
N ALA A 131 -0.47 0.85 -10.40
CA ALA A 131 -1.78 0.29 -10.72
C ALA A 131 -2.13 -0.92 -9.83
N ALA A 132 -1.18 -1.81 -9.56
CA ALA A 132 -1.35 -2.91 -8.60
C ALA A 132 -1.69 -2.40 -7.20
N GLY A 133 -1.01 -1.34 -6.74
CA GLY A 133 -1.35 -0.67 -5.48
C GLY A 133 -2.76 -0.07 -5.45
N LYS A 134 -3.26 0.41 -6.60
CA LYS A 134 -4.66 0.88 -6.73
C LYS A 134 -5.64 -0.30 -6.68
N ALA A 135 -5.34 -1.45 -7.28
CA ALA A 135 -6.19 -2.63 -7.17
C ALA A 135 -6.31 -3.10 -5.70
N ALA A 136 -5.20 -3.13 -4.96
CA ALA A 136 -5.23 -3.41 -3.52
C ALA A 136 -6.06 -2.38 -2.72
N PHE A 137 -5.97 -1.10 -3.07
CA PHE A 137 -6.84 -0.06 -2.48
C PHE A 137 -8.33 -0.31 -2.78
N LEU A 138 -8.67 -0.68 -4.03
CA LEU A 138 -10.05 -0.94 -4.44
C LEU A 138 -10.64 -2.14 -3.68
N ALA A 139 -9.87 -3.24 -3.58
CA ALA A 139 -10.24 -4.39 -2.77
C ALA A 139 -10.45 -4.01 -1.29
N GLY A 140 -9.59 -3.15 -0.74
CA GLY A 140 -9.76 -2.60 0.61
C GLY A 140 -11.05 -1.79 0.78
N LYS A 141 -11.50 -1.07 -0.25
CA LYS A 141 -12.78 -0.36 -0.22
C LYS A 141 -13.97 -1.31 -0.24
N LEU A 142 -13.91 -2.38 -1.01
CA LEU A 142 -14.92 -3.44 -0.96
C LEU A 142 -14.96 -4.11 0.41
N ARG A 143 -13.81 -4.41 1.02
CA ARG A 143 -13.72 -4.92 2.39
C ARG A 143 -14.44 -4.00 3.39
N GLU A 144 -14.21 -2.69 3.30
CA GLU A 144 -14.90 -1.69 4.14
C GLU A 144 -16.43 -1.70 3.91
N GLU A 145 -16.89 -1.79 2.65
CA GLU A 145 -18.32 -1.83 2.30
C GLU A 145 -19.02 -3.09 2.85
N LEU A 146 -18.31 -4.23 2.86
CA LEU A 146 -18.80 -5.50 3.39
C LEU A 146 -18.70 -5.63 4.92
N ASP A 147 -18.09 -4.64 5.59
CA ASP A 147 -17.73 -4.71 7.01
C ASP A 147 -16.94 -6.00 7.36
N ALA A 148 -16.06 -6.41 6.44
CA ALA A 148 -15.30 -7.65 6.57
C ALA A 148 -13.95 -7.40 7.28
N PRO A 149 -13.46 -8.36 8.10
CA PRO A 149 -12.17 -8.23 8.75
C PRO A 149 -11.00 -8.29 7.74
N ALA A 150 -11.17 -9.02 6.64
CA ALA A 150 -10.24 -9.11 5.52
C ALA A 150 -11.00 -9.40 4.21
N ILE A 151 -10.30 -9.28 3.08
CA ILE A 151 -10.76 -9.76 1.76
C ILE A 151 -9.58 -10.42 1.04
N ARG A 152 -9.84 -11.44 0.23
CA ARG A 152 -8.84 -12.11 -0.62
C ARG A 152 -8.82 -11.46 -2.00
N LEU A 153 -7.64 -11.12 -2.50
CA LEU A 153 -7.43 -10.54 -3.82
C LEU A 153 -6.66 -11.50 -4.72
N ILE A 154 -7.25 -11.83 -5.86
CA ILE A 154 -6.55 -12.38 -7.02
C ILE A 154 -6.27 -11.19 -7.94
N LEU A 155 -4.99 -10.91 -8.20
CA LEU A 155 -4.58 -9.79 -9.04
C LEU A 155 -3.93 -10.30 -10.32
N HIS A 156 -4.44 -9.81 -11.45
CA HIS A 156 -3.90 -10.05 -12.78
C HIS A 156 -3.14 -8.82 -13.26
N ILE A 157 -1.92 -9.02 -13.76
CA ILE A 157 -1.09 -7.96 -14.33
C ILE A 157 -0.24 -8.50 -15.49
N SER A 158 0.22 -7.64 -16.41
CA SER A 158 1.08 -8.09 -17.53
C SER A 158 2.57 -8.04 -17.23
N ASN A 159 2.98 -7.46 -16.10
CA ASN A 159 4.38 -7.21 -15.79
C ASN A 159 4.96 -8.25 -14.81
N PRO A 160 5.86 -9.15 -15.26
CA PRO A 160 6.45 -10.19 -14.40
C PRO A 160 7.52 -9.67 -13.44
N HIS A 161 7.85 -8.37 -13.47
CA HIS A 161 8.90 -7.78 -12.65
C HIS A 161 8.39 -7.15 -11.36
N LEU A 162 7.10 -7.28 -11.06
CA LEU A 162 6.57 -6.85 -9.78
C LEU A 162 7.10 -7.71 -8.63
N ASN A 163 7.15 -7.12 -7.44
CA ASN A 163 7.60 -7.79 -6.23
C ASN A 163 6.39 -8.17 -5.38
N ASP A 164 6.05 -9.45 -5.42
CA ASP A 164 4.89 -10.06 -4.75
C ASP A 164 4.89 -9.79 -3.25
N THR A 165 6.04 -9.96 -2.58
CA THR A 165 6.16 -9.72 -1.13
C THR A 165 5.86 -8.28 -0.77
N ARG A 166 6.40 -7.33 -1.55
CA ARG A 166 6.17 -5.90 -1.33
C ARG A 166 4.71 -5.52 -1.63
N LEU A 167 4.11 -6.14 -2.64
CA LEU A 167 2.70 -5.94 -2.99
C LEU A 167 1.76 -6.51 -1.92
N ALA A 168 2.04 -7.73 -1.42
CA ALA A 168 1.29 -8.33 -0.33
C ALA A 168 1.35 -7.46 0.94
N ALA A 169 2.54 -6.96 1.31
CA ALA A 169 2.70 -6.05 2.44
C ALA A 169 1.97 -4.71 2.22
N LEU A 170 1.88 -4.22 0.97
CA LEU A 170 1.09 -3.04 0.63
C LEU A 170 -0.42 -3.32 0.76
N ALA A 171 -0.88 -4.45 0.23
CA ALA A 171 -2.28 -4.87 0.28
C ALA A 171 -2.76 -5.10 1.72
N ALA A 172 -1.93 -5.71 2.57
CA ALA A 172 -2.24 -5.96 3.96
C ALA A 172 -2.57 -4.68 4.74
N ARG A 173 -1.99 -3.52 4.38
CA ARG A 173 -2.33 -2.23 5.00
C ARG A 173 -3.78 -1.79 4.76
N TYR A 174 -4.42 -2.34 3.73
CA TYR A 174 -5.83 -2.12 3.42
C TYR A 174 -6.75 -3.24 3.96
N GLY A 175 -6.20 -4.20 4.71
CA GLY A 175 -6.91 -5.41 5.14
C GLY A 175 -7.10 -6.42 4.01
N VAL A 176 -6.27 -6.37 2.98
CA VAL A 176 -6.37 -7.24 1.79
C VAL A 176 -5.27 -8.29 1.83
N HIS A 177 -5.67 -9.57 1.73
CA HIS A 177 -4.74 -10.67 1.53
C HIS A 177 -4.54 -10.87 0.03
N LEU A 178 -3.30 -10.75 -0.46
CA LEU A 178 -2.96 -11.11 -1.83
C LEU A 178 -2.92 -12.65 -1.92
N GLU A 179 -4.01 -13.24 -2.38
CA GLU A 179 -4.18 -14.70 -2.53
C GLU A 179 -3.32 -15.21 -3.68
N ARG A 180 -3.38 -14.51 -4.82
CA ARG A 180 -2.64 -14.84 -6.05
C ARG A 180 -2.25 -13.58 -6.81
N LEU A 181 -1.05 -13.61 -7.40
CA LEU A 181 -0.62 -12.68 -8.44
C LEU A 181 -0.44 -13.49 -9.73
N GLU A 182 -1.28 -13.20 -10.73
CA GLU A 182 -1.26 -13.86 -12.03
C GLU A 182 -0.67 -12.92 -13.07
N ILE A 183 0.24 -13.46 -13.89
CA ILE A 183 0.88 -12.72 -14.97
C ILE A 183 0.23 -13.10 -16.29
N ASP A 184 -0.54 -12.17 -16.86
CA ASP A 184 -1.30 -12.39 -18.09
C ASP A 184 -0.83 -11.50 -19.24
N ASP A 185 -0.60 -12.15 -20.38
CA ASP A 185 -0.30 -11.47 -21.63
C ASP A 185 -1.53 -10.70 -22.16
N GLU A 186 -2.75 -11.18 -21.88
CA GLU A 186 -4.01 -10.57 -22.31
C GLU A 186 -4.74 -9.92 -21.13
N ASN A 187 -4.27 -8.75 -20.73
CA ASN A 187 -4.85 -7.99 -19.62
C ASN A 187 -5.89 -6.95 -20.12
N PRO A 188 -7.19 -7.11 -19.80
CA PRO A 188 -8.25 -6.20 -20.25
C PRO A 188 -8.08 -4.77 -19.72
N ALA A 189 -7.38 -4.58 -18.58
CA ALA A 189 -7.13 -3.24 -18.04
C ALA A 189 -6.26 -2.39 -18.98
N THR A 190 -5.38 -3.00 -19.78
CA THR A 190 -4.49 -2.28 -20.71
C THR A 190 -5.26 -1.43 -21.70
N VAL A 191 -6.41 -1.92 -22.19
CA VAL A 191 -7.27 -1.17 -23.13
C VAL A 191 -7.79 0.12 -22.49
N TRP A 192 -8.12 0.07 -21.20
CA TRP A 192 -8.65 1.21 -20.45
C TRP A 192 -7.61 2.29 -20.17
N CYS A 193 -6.31 1.98 -20.22
CA CYS A 193 -5.25 2.98 -20.16
C CYS A 193 -5.25 3.92 -21.37
N GLU A 194 -5.78 3.49 -22.51
CA GLU A 194 -5.87 4.29 -23.74
C GLU A 194 -7.18 5.08 -23.86
N VAL A 195 -8.20 4.71 -23.08
CA VAL A 195 -9.53 5.35 -23.12
C VAL A 195 -9.44 6.79 -22.59
N PRO A 196 -9.83 7.80 -23.39
CA PRO A 196 -9.81 9.18 -22.91
C PRO A 196 -10.78 9.40 -21.74
N GLY A 197 -10.33 10.17 -20.75
CA GLY A 197 -11.14 10.60 -19.61
C GLY A 197 -10.75 9.91 -18.31
N HIS A 198 -11.72 9.82 -17.39
CA HIS A 198 -11.56 9.12 -16.12
C HIS A 198 -12.91 8.57 -15.68
N ARG A 199 -12.92 7.41 -15.03
CA ARG A 199 -14.06 6.91 -14.27
C ARG A 199 -13.61 6.67 -12.83
N PRO A 200 -14.11 7.41 -11.84
CA PRO A 200 -13.71 7.20 -10.46
C PRO A 200 -14.28 5.87 -9.94
N TRP A 201 -13.58 5.22 -9.01
CA TRP A 201 -14.04 3.95 -8.44
C TRP A 201 -15.41 4.05 -7.75
N GLN A 202 -15.78 5.22 -7.23
CA GLN A 202 -17.09 5.46 -6.61
C GLN A 202 -18.26 5.34 -7.62
N ALA A 203 -17.98 5.35 -8.92
CA ALA A 203 -18.99 5.12 -9.95
C ALA A 203 -19.24 3.61 -10.20
N ILE A 204 -18.43 2.73 -9.61
CA ILE A 204 -18.55 1.28 -9.70
C ILE A 204 -19.34 0.79 -8.50
N ARG A 205 -20.22 -0.17 -8.71
CA ARG A 205 -20.83 -0.93 -7.63
C ARG A 205 -19.83 -2.01 -7.17
N LEU A 206 -19.18 -1.78 -6.02
CA LEU A 206 -18.05 -2.62 -5.58
C LEU A 206 -18.45 -4.09 -5.37
N SER A 207 -19.68 -4.38 -4.97
CA SER A 207 -20.18 -5.74 -4.82
C SER A 207 -20.10 -6.58 -6.11
N ASP A 208 -20.09 -5.92 -7.27
CA ASP A 208 -20.05 -6.60 -8.57
C ASP A 208 -18.64 -7.11 -8.92
N LEU A 209 -17.64 -6.79 -8.09
CA LEU A 209 -16.26 -7.30 -8.20
C LEU A 209 -16.07 -8.66 -7.51
N LEU A 210 -17.03 -9.08 -6.68
CA LEU A 210 -16.96 -10.34 -5.95
C LEU A 210 -17.03 -11.52 -6.92
N VAL A 211 -16.20 -12.53 -6.68
CA VAL A 211 -16.24 -13.81 -7.39
C VAL A 211 -16.72 -14.92 -6.47
N ASP A 212 -17.49 -15.86 -7.02
CA ASP A 212 -17.93 -17.03 -6.28
C ASP A 212 -16.74 -17.98 -6.08
N ASP A 213 -16.36 -18.22 -4.82
CA ASP A 213 -15.29 -19.16 -4.39
C ASP A 213 -15.66 -20.66 -4.63
N GLN A 214 -16.62 -20.93 -5.52
CA GLN A 214 -17.17 -22.24 -5.86
C GLN A 214 -16.70 -22.66 -7.26
N ALA A 215 -15.40 -22.69 -7.50
CA ALA A 215 -14.86 -23.18 -8.77
C ALA A 215 -13.56 -23.96 -8.62
N GLU A 216 -13.46 -24.92 -7.69
CA GLU A 216 -12.62 -26.13 -7.87
C GLU A 216 -13.12 -27.29 -6.99
N VAL A 217 -14.14 -28.00 -7.47
CA VAL A 217 -14.30 -29.43 -7.19
C VAL A 217 -14.63 -30.11 -8.53
N GLY A 218 -13.59 -30.50 -9.25
CA GLY A 218 -13.67 -31.23 -10.52
C GLY A 218 -12.49 -32.17 -10.67
#